data_AF-A0A352NPZ5-F1
#
_entry.id   AF-A0A352NPZ5-F1
#
_cell.length_a   1.000
_cell.length_b   1.000
_cell.length_c   1.000
_cell.angle_alpha   90.00
_cell.angle_beta   90.00
_cell.angle_gamma   90.00
#
_symmetry.space_group_name_H-M   'P 1'
#
loop_
_entity.id
_entity.type
_entity.pdbx_description
1 polymer ?
#
loop_
_entity_poly.entity_id
_entity_poly.type
_entity_poly.pdbx_seq_one_letter_code
_entity_poly.pdbx_strand_id
1 'polypeptide(L)'
;GAPVKELAWREQEVELGVLPIPRINEMDGGPYLTPIVVTRDGDSGRYNISWNRAMVIDKNHLGLWMSPRHLWSIFSKYERRGEALPIALVLGHHPAFFMVGAGLTKISQDEYEVAGGILGEGLRVVESEAFGGDLLVPADAEVILEGLILPERRSVEGPFGEFTGYSGPQRISWLVEIKAVTARKGGAIISVFGAHQENLYAHMPIQADIFHDLKNIM
;
A
#
# COMPACT_ATOMS: atom_id res chain seq x y z
N GLY A 1 16.39 -1.27 -17.25
CA GLY A 1 16.57 -0.47 -16.02
C GLY A 1 15.24 -0.31 -15.32
N ALA A 2 15.23 -0.02 -14.02
CA ALA A 2 14.01 0.23 -13.24
C ALA A 2 13.94 1.72 -12.87
N PRO A 3 13.02 2.52 -13.45
CA PRO A 3 12.93 3.95 -13.18
C PRO A 3 12.82 4.30 -11.69
N VAL A 4 12.10 3.49 -10.91
CA VAL A 4 11.94 3.73 -9.46
C VAL A 4 13.27 3.70 -8.69
N LYS A 5 14.32 3.09 -9.25
CA LYS A 5 15.64 2.96 -8.62
C LYS A 5 16.62 4.09 -8.96
N GLU A 6 16.16 5.16 -9.63
CA GLU A 6 17.01 6.30 -10.01
C GLU A 6 17.51 7.11 -8.80
N LEU A 7 16.71 7.19 -7.74
CA LEU A 7 17.05 7.80 -6.44
C LEU A 7 16.79 6.79 -5.32
N ALA A 8 17.63 6.80 -4.28
CA ALA A 8 17.47 5.94 -3.12
C ALA A 8 18.01 6.61 -1.84
N TRP A 9 17.25 6.47 -0.75
CA TRP A 9 17.65 6.82 0.61
C TRP A 9 17.50 5.58 1.49
N ARG A 10 18.52 5.24 2.28
CA ARG A 10 18.53 4.00 3.07
C ARG A 10 18.76 4.27 4.55
N GLU A 11 18.11 3.48 5.38
CA GLU A 11 18.30 3.43 6.84
C GLU A 11 18.28 4.83 7.48
N GLN A 12 19.43 5.34 7.94
CA GLN A 12 19.51 6.62 8.63
C GLN A 12 19.26 7.83 7.71
N GLU A 13 19.34 7.65 6.40
CA GLU A 13 19.05 8.70 5.40
C GLU A 13 17.54 8.89 5.17
N VAL A 14 16.70 7.97 5.66
CA VAL A 14 15.25 8.07 5.52
C VAL A 14 14.73 9.24 6.37
N GLU A 15 14.10 10.19 5.70
CA GLU A 15 13.40 11.32 6.31
C GLU A 15 12.09 11.57 5.53
N LEU A 16 10.96 11.12 6.08
CA LEU A 16 9.65 11.27 5.48
C LEU A 16 9.25 12.75 5.33
N GLY A 17 9.77 13.64 6.18
CA GLY A 17 9.48 15.07 6.15
C GLY A 17 9.99 15.79 4.89
N VAL A 18 10.89 15.19 4.10
CA VAL A 18 11.33 15.77 2.81
C VAL A 18 10.37 15.49 1.67
N LEU A 19 9.48 14.49 1.83
CA LEU A 19 8.48 14.17 0.83
C LEU A 19 7.30 15.15 0.93
N PRO A 20 6.70 15.57 -0.19
CA PRO A 20 5.55 16.47 -0.19
C PRO A 20 4.26 15.72 0.22
N ILE A 21 4.18 15.28 1.48
CA ILE A 21 3.05 14.51 2.01
C ILE A 21 1.97 15.48 2.51
N PRO A 22 0.77 15.49 1.90
CA PRO A 22 -0.27 16.42 2.30
C PRO A 22 -0.93 16.00 3.60
N ARG A 23 -1.44 16.99 4.34
CA ARG A 23 -2.59 16.79 5.21
C ARG A 23 -3.84 16.98 4.33
N ILE A 24 -4.61 15.92 4.12
CA ILE A 24 -5.66 15.90 3.09
C ILE A 24 -6.86 16.73 3.52
N ASN A 25 -7.31 16.57 4.77
CA ASN A 25 -8.42 17.30 5.35
C ASN A 25 -7.98 18.11 6.58
N GLU A 26 -8.68 19.21 6.85
CA GLU A 26 -8.42 20.07 8.02
C GLU A 26 -8.47 19.32 9.35
N MET A 27 -9.30 18.29 9.45
CA MET A 27 -9.48 17.51 10.67
C MET A 27 -8.58 16.27 10.76
N ASP A 28 -7.79 15.94 9.73
CA ASP A 28 -6.96 14.72 9.75
C ASP A 28 -5.92 14.78 10.88
N GLY A 29 -5.63 13.64 11.53
CA GLY A 29 -4.70 13.55 12.66
C GLY A 29 -3.25 13.96 12.34
N GLY A 30 -2.88 13.99 11.06
CA GLY A 30 -1.55 14.39 10.59
C GLY A 30 -1.46 14.33 9.04
N PRO A 31 -0.25 14.43 8.47
CA PRO A 31 -0.02 14.15 7.05
C PRO A 31 -0.29 12.68 6.73
N TYR A 32 -0.88 12.42 5.56
CA TYR A 32 -1.26 11.08 5.12
C TYR A 32 -0.69 10.71 3.77
N LEU A 33 -0.18 9.49 3.71
CA LEU A 33 0.00 8.76 2.48
C LEU A 33 -1.22 7.88 2.24
N THR A 34 -1.62 7.76 0.99
CA THR A 34 -2.63 6.80 0.52
C THR A 34 -1.98 5.86 -0.48
N PRO A 35 -1.07 4.98 -0.03
CA PRO A 35 -0.36 4.07 -0.90
C PRO A 35 -1.23 2.87 -1.30
N ILE A 36 -0.75 2.21 -2.35
CA ILE A 36 -0.94 0.77 -2.48
C ILE A 36 0.12 0.06 -1.66
N VAL A 37 -0.29 -0.73 -0.68
CA VAL A 37 0.59 -1.59 0.10
C VAL A 37 0.74 -2.93 -0.62
N VAL A 38 1.98 -3.29 -0.86
CA VAL A 38 2.43 -4.57 -1.40
C VAL A 38 3.10 -5.37 -0.29
N THR A 39 2.78 -6.65 -0.20
CA THR A 39 3.53 -7.61 0.62
C THR A 39 3.60 -8.95 -0.10
N ARG A 40 4.59 -9.78 0.25
CA ARG A 40 4.64 -11.18 -0.13
C ARG A 40 4.34 -12.05 1.09
N ASP A 41 3.39 -12.97 0.97
CA ASP A 41 3.10 -13.93 2.03
C ASP A 41 4.18 -15.02 2.05
N GLY A 42 5.01 -15.05 3.09
CA GLY A 42 6.11 -16.01 3.20
C GLY A 42 5.68 -17.49 3.21
N ASP A 43 4.42 -17.79 3.58
CA ASP A 43 3.93 -19.17 3.59
C ASP A 43 3.51 -19.66 2.20
N SER A 44 2.85 -18.80 1.41
CA SER A 44 2.29 -19.16 0.10
C SER A 44 3.14 -18.70 -1.08
N GLY A 45 4.06 -17.75 -0.85
CA GLY A 45 4.88 -17.10 -1.86
C GLY A 45 4.16 -16.03 -2.68
N ARG A 46 2.85 -15.83 -2.46
CA ARG A 46 2.00 -14.94 -3.26
C ARG A 46 2.11 -13.48 -2.83
N TYR A 47 1.98 -12.58 -3.79
CA TYR A 47 1.87 -11.15 -3.54
C TYR A 47 0.45 -10.74 -3.24
N ASN A 48 0.31 -9.87 -2.25
CA ASN A 48 -0.91 -9.11 -1.96
C ASN A 48 -0.70 -7.63 -2.26
N ILE A 49 -1.70 -7.02 -2.91
CA ILE A 49 -1.79 -5.59 -3.22
C ILE A 49 -3.06 -5.05 -2.54
N SER A 50 -2.96 -3.97 -1.77
CA SER A 50 -4.13 -3.42 -1.07
C SER A 50 -4.04 -1.91 -0.85
N TRP A 51 -5.20 -1.25 -0.80
CA TRP A 51 -5.29 0.14 -0.34
C TRP A 51 -5.26 0.22 1.18
N ASN A 52 -4.29 0.96 1.73
CA ASN A 52 -4.23 1.26 3.15
C ASN A 52 -3.70 2.67 3.35
N ARG A 53 -4.46 3.51 4.06
CA ARG A 53 -3.94 4.83 4.49
C ARG A 53 -2.82 4.64 5.52
N ALA A 54 -1.81 5.50 5.42
CA ALA A 54 -0.67 5.53 6.32
C ALA A 54 -0.41 6.95 6.81
N MET A 55 -0.60 7.20 8.11
CA MET A 55 -0.35 8.50 8.73
C MET A 55 1.13 8.64 9.07
N VAL A 56 1.73 9.79 8.80
CA VAL A 56 3.11 10.08 9.23
C VAL A 56 3.15 10.29 10.74
N ILE A 57 3.98 9.52 11.44
CA ILE A 57 4.16 9.61 12.90
C ILE A 57 5.40 10.45 13.23
N ASP A 58 6.51 10.14 12.57
CA ASP A 58 7.80 10.83 12.72
C ASP A 58 8.63 10.69 11.44
N LYS A 59 9.95 10.91 11.55
CA LYS A 59 10.89 10.89 10.41
C LYS A 59 10.89 9.59 9.61
N ASN A 60 10.58 8.45 10.20
CA ASN A 60 10.63 7.15 9.51
C ASN A 60 9.55 6.15 9.95
N HIS A 61 8.57 6.58 10.74
CA HIS A 61 7.45 5.74 11.13
C HIS A 61 6.11 6.21 10.56
N LEU A 62 5.27 5.22 10.22
CA LEU A 62 3.89 5.41 9.79
C LEU A 62 2.93 4.66 10.71
N GLY A 63 1.74 5.21 10.93
CA GLY A 63 0.59 4.50 11.48
C GLY A 63 -0.26 3.94 10.34
N LEU A 64 -0.36 2.62 10.24
CA LEU A 64 -1.06 1.92 9.15
C LEU A 64 -2.31 1.23 9.69
N TRP A 65 -3.49 1.64 9.21
CA TRP A 65 -4.74 0.95 9.52
C TRP A 65 -4.96 -0.22 8.55
N MET A 66 -5.22 -1.41 9.11
CA MET A 66 -5.53 -2.61 8.34
C MET A 66 -6.92 -3.12 8.72
N SER A 67 -7.85 -3.10 7.75
CA SER A 67 -9.10 -3.84 7.87
C SER A 67 -8.84 -5.36 7.87
N PRO A 68 -9.71 -6.20 8.46
CA PRO A 68 -9.51 -7.65 8.54
C PRO A 68 -9.72 -8.33 7.17
N ARG A 69 -8.80 -8.06 6.24
CA ARG A 69 -8.68 -8.61 4.88
C ARG A 69 -7.28 -9.22 4.68
N HIS A 70 -6.86 -9.46 3.44
CA HIS A 70 -5.64 -10.19 3.10
C HIS A 70 -4.38 -9.68 3.82
N LEU A 71 -4.06 -8.38 3.74
CA LEU A 71 -2.90 -7.81 4.43
C LEU A 71 -2.92 -8.07 5.94
N TRP A 72 -4.07 -7.85 6.60
CA TRP A 72 -4.24 -8.15 8.02
C TRP A 72 -4.09 -9.65 8.32
N SER A 73 -4.67 -10.52 7.48
CA SER A 73 -4.57 -11.97 7.63
C SER A 73 -3.13 -12.47 7.49
N ILE A 74 -2.36 -11.90 6.55
CA ILE A 74 -0.93 -12.19 6.38
C ILE A 74 -0.17 -11.70 7.61
N PHE A 75 -0.30 -10.43 7.97
CA PHE A 75 0.40 -9.85 9.12
C PHE A 75 0.08 -10.57 10.43
N SER A 76 -1.17 -11.00 10.64
CA SER A 76 -1.57 -11.73 11.85
C SER A 76 -0.78 -13.02 12.06
N LYS A 77 -0.27 -13.68 11.00
CA LYS A 77 0.60 -14.85 11.13
C LYS A 77 1.99 -14.46 11.63
N TYR A 78 2.54 -13.40 11.06
CA TYR A 78 3.84 -12.84 11.44
C TYR A 78 3.82 -12.33 12.89
N GLU A 79 2.76 -11.61 13.26
CA GLU A 79 2.57 -11.11 14.62
C GLU A 79 2.49 -12.25 15.64
N ARG A 80 1.82 -13.37 15.34
CA ARG A 80 1.82 -14.55 16.23
C ARG A 80 3.20 -15.20 16.40
N ARG A 81 4.11 -14.99 15.46
CA ARG A 81 5.51 -15.46 15.53
C ARG A 81 6.45 -14.40 16.13
N GLY A 82 5.95 -13.20 16.47
CA GLY A 82 6.79 -12.08 16.89
C GLY A 82 7.69 -11.56 15.77
N GLU A 83 7.30 -11.78 14.51
CA GLU A 83 8.06 -11.40 13.32
C GLU A 83 7.47 -10.15 12.68
N ALA A 84 8.33 -9.32 12.11
CA ALA A 84 7.91 -8.18 11.30
C ALA A 84 7.61 -8.61 9.86
N LEU A 85 6.64 -7.94 9.22
CA LEU A 85 6.26 -8.21 7.83
C LEU A 85 6.88 -7.16 6.90
N PRO A 86 7.75 -7.58 5.95
CA PRO A 86 8.23 -6.70 4.88
C PRO A 86 7.10 -6.23 3.97
N ILE A 87 6.99 -4.93 3.77
CA ILE A 87 6.03 -4.31 2.87
C ILE A 87 6.68 -3.23 2.01
N ALA A 88 6.04 -2.92 0.88
CA ALA A 88 6.34 -1.77 0.05
C ALA A 88 5.08 -0.92 -0.14
N LEU A 89 5.19 0.39 0.11
CA LEU A 89 4.15 1.37 -0.11
C LEU A 89 4.42 2.03 -1.46
N VAL A 90 3.60 1.72 -2.46
CA VAL A 90 3.71 2.23 -3.82
C VAL A 90 2.89 3.52 -3.95
N LEU A 91 3.57 4.62 -4.24
CA LEU A 91 3.03 5.97 -4.38
C LEU A 91 3.21 6.43 -5.83
N GLY A 92 2.26 6.07 -6.69
CA GLY A 92 2.30 6.37 -8.11
C GLY A 92 2.68 5.16 -8.96
N HIS A 93 1.74 4.73 -9.79
CA HIS A 93 1.91 3.69 -10.81
C HIS A 93 0.81 3.83 -11.87
N HIS A 94 0.80 2.97 -12.89
CA HIS A 94 -0.28 2.87 -13.85
C HIS A 94 -1.67 2.73 -13.17
N PRO A 95 -2.71 3.46 -13.60
CA PRO A 95 -4.06 3.40 -13.01
C PRO A 95 -4.66 1.99 -12.86
N ALA A 96 -4.31 1.06 -13.75
CA ALA A 96 -4.73 -0.34 -13.63
C ALA A 96 -4.21 -1.02 -12.36
N PHE A 97 -3.00 -0.68 -11.91
CA PHE A 97 -2.43 -1.21 -10.68
C PHE A 97 -3.23 -0.77 -9.44
N PHE A 98 -3.71 0.47 -9.46
CA PHE A 98 -4.60 1.01 -8.43
C PHE A 98 -5.96 0.32 -8.36
N MET A 99 -6.51 -0.10 -9.51
CA MET A 99 -7.76 -0.87 -9.54
C MET A 99 -7.59 -2.26 -8.93
N VAL A 100 -6.44 -2.92 -9.15
CA VAL A 100 -6.15 -4.24 -8.56
C VAL A 100 -6.16 -4.17 -7.04
N GLY A 101 -5.54 -3.14 -6.44
CA GLY A 101 -5.49 -2.98 -4.99
C GLY A 101 -6.86 -2.81 -4.31
N ALA A 102 -7.93 -2.55 -5.08
CA ALA A 102 -9.30 -2.47 -4.60
C ALA A 102 -10.19 -3.64 -5.02
N GLY A 103 -9.70 -4.53 -5.88
CA GLY A 103 -10.45 -5.70 -6.34
C GLY A 103 -10.72 -6.71 -5.24
N LEU A 104 -11.78 -7.50 -5.41
CA LEU A 104 -12.11 -8.63 -4.52
C LEU A 104 -11.46 -9.92 -5.01
N THR A 105 -10.17 -9.84 -5.32
CA THR A 105 -9.34 -10.99 -5.67
C THR A 105 -9.43 -12.05 -4.57
N LYS A 106 -9.46 -13.33 -4.92
CA LYS A 106 -9.50 -14.40 -3.94
C LYS A 106 -8.15 -14.50 -3.23
N ILE A 107 -8.13 -14.81 -1.93
CA ILE A 107 -6.89 -15.04 -1.17
C ILE A 107 -5.98 -16.14 -1.77
N SER A 108 -6.54 -16.98 -2.64
CA SER A 108 -5.82 -18.04 -3.34
C SER A 108 -5.12 -17.56 -4.63
N GLN A 109 -5.25 -16.29 -5.01
CA GLN A 109 -4.67 -15.71 -6.22
C GLN A 109 -3.54 -14.75 -5.84
N ASP A 110 -2.65 -14.51 -6.78
CA ASP A 110 -1.54 -13.57 -6.64
C ASP A 110 -1.92 -12.24 -7.31
N GLU A 111 -1.99 -11.14 -6.54
CA GLU A 111 -2.41 -9.85 -7.08
C GLU A 111 -1.40 -9.26 -8.09
N TYR A 112 -0.12 -9.68 -8.12
CA TYR A 112 0.81 -9.28 -9.20
C TYR A 112 0.45 -9.98 -10.52
N GLU A 113 0.07 -11.25 -10.49
CA GLU A 113 -0.42 -11.96 -11.68
C GLU A 113 -1.70 -11.32 -12.21
N VAL A 114 -2.63 -10.96 -11.32
CA VAL A 114 -3.85 -10.23 -11.67
C VAL A 114 -3.52 -8.88 -12.31
N ALA A 115 -2.57 -8.14 -11.74
CA ALA A 115 -2.11 -6.87 -12.32
C ALA A 115 -1.55 -7.05 -13.73
N GLY A 116 -0.75 -8.10 -13.97
CA GLY A 116 -0.28 -8.42 -15.31
C GLY A 116 -1.41 -8.76 -16.28
N GLY A 117 -2.42 -9.50 -15.82
CA GLY A 117 -3.62 -9.81 -16.62
C GLY A 117 -4.40 -8.55 -17.04
N ILE A 118 -4.58 -7.58 -16.14
CA ILE A 118 -5.28 -6.31 -16.46
C ILE A 118 -4.42 -5.42 -17.36
N LEU A 119 -3.11 -5.38 -17.16
CA LEU A 119 -2.18 -4.62 -18.00
C LEU A 119 -2.04 -5.22 -19.41
N GLY A 120 -2.36 -6.51 -19.58
CA GLY A 120 -2.16 -7.24 -20.83
C GLY A 120 -0.71 -7.70 -21.05
N GLU A 121 0.18 -7.44 -20.09
CA GLU A 121 1.58 -7.85 -20.08
C GLU A 121 2.05 -8.08 -18.64
N GLY A 122 3.12 -8.85 -18.45
CA GLY A 122 3.64 -9.12 -17.10
C GLY A 122 4.07 -7.84 -16.38
N LEU A 123 3.62 -7.68 -15.13
CA LEU A 123 4.03 -6.55 -14.28
C LEU A 123 5.55 -6.56 -14.15
N ARG A 124 6.19 -5.47 -14.57
CA ARG A 124 7.64 -5.33 -14.42
C ARG A 124 7.99 -5.07 -12.96
N VAL A 125 8.86 -5.90 -12.42
CA VAL A 125 9.29 -5.84 -11.02
C VAL A 125 10.82 -5.79 -10.90
N VAL A 126 11.29 -5.32 -9.76
CA VAL A 126 12.71 -5.23 -9.38
C VAL A 126 12.86 -5.64 -7.91
N GLU A 127 14.05 -6.07 -7.51
CA GLU A 127 14.33 -6.37 -6.10
C GLU A 127 14.14 -5.13 -5.21
N SER A 128 13.62 -5.37 -4.02
CA SER A 128 13.49 -4.40 -2.95
C SER A 128 14.87 -3.86 -2.56
N GLU A 129 14.94 -2.56 -2.28
CA GLU A 129 16.13 -1.91 -1.76
C GLU A 129 16.48 -2.38 -0.35
N ALA A 130 15.46 -2.61 0.49
CA ALA A 130 15.64 -3.00 1.88
C ALA A 130 15.71 -4.54 2.09
N PHE A 131 15.05 -5.31 1.22
CA PHE A 131 14.81 -6.74 1.42
C PHE A 131 15.30 -7.63 0.25
N GLY A 132 15.89 -7.04 -0.80
CA GLY A 132 16.43 -7.79 -1.94
C GLY A 132 15.37 -8.65 -2.64
N GLY A 133 15.72 -9.89 -2.95
CA GLY A 133 14.82 -10.85 -3.61
C GLY A 133 13.68 -11.40 -2.74
N ASP A 134 13.67 -11.12 -1.44
CA ASP A 134 12.57 -11.57 -0.56
C ASP A 134 11.26 -10.82 -0.85
N LEU A 135 11.37 -9.57 -1.34
CA LEU A 135 10.26 -8.73 -1.78
C LEU A 135 10.58 -8.08 -3.14
N LEU A 136 9.76 -8.36 -4.16
CA LEU A 136 9.84 -7.68 -5.44
C LEU A 136 8.86 -6.50 -5.49
N VAL A 137 9.31 -5.37 -5.98
CA VAL A 137 8.56 -4.11 -6.02
C VAL A 137 8.32 -3.67 -7.49
N PRO A 138 7.24 -2.93 -7.80
CA PRO A 138 6.96 -2.53 -9.18
C PRO A 138 8.04 -1.60 -9.73
N ALA A 139 8.69 -2.00 -10.83
CA ALA A 139 9.87 -1.32 -11.36
C ALA A 139 9.57 0.07 -11.94
N ASP A 140 8.33 0.26 -12.42
CA ASP A 140 7.87 1.48 -13.09
C ASP A 140 7.06 2.40 -12.15
N ALA A 141 7.15 2.19 -10.83
CA ALA A 141 6.57 3.09 -9.84
C ALA A 141 7.26 4.46 -9.81
N GLU A 142 6.54 5.47 -9.35
CA GLU A 142 7.05 6.83 -9.17
C GLU A 142 7.85 6.95 -7.87
N VAL A 143 7.28 6.50 -6.74
CA VAL A 143 7.95 6.47 -5.43
C VAL A 143 7.55 5.20 -4.68
N ILE A 144 8.51 4.56 -4.00
CA ILE A 144 8.27 3.41 -3.12
C ILE A 144 8.93 3.66 -1.77
N LEU A 145 8.16 3.44 -0.69
CA LEU A 145 8.69 3.38 0.67
C LEU A 145 8.68 1.90 1.07
N GLU A 146 9.83 1.37 1.45
CA GLU A 146 10.00 -0.03 1.83
C GLU A 146 10.21 -0.10 3.33
N GLY A 147 9.46 -0.97 4.02
CA GLY A 147 9.45 -0.98 5.47
C GLY A 147 8.90 -2.25 6.08
N LEU A 148 8.82 -2.25 7.41
CA LEU A 148 8.40 -3.38 8.22
C LEU A 148 7.17 -3.00 9.03
N ILE A 149 6.09 -3.77 8.91
CA ILE A 149 5.01 -3.73 9.92
C ILE A 149 5.56 -4.42 11.17
N LEU A 150 5.64 -3.70 12.29
CA LEU A 150 6.28 -4.19 13.51
C LEU A 150 5.29 -5.00 14.37
N PRO A 151 5.65 -6.21 14.83
CA PRO A 151 4.81 -7.02 15.71
C PRO A 151 4.69 -6.33 17.07
N GLU A 152 3.50 -6.39 17.68
CA GLU A 152 3.24 -5.85 19.03
C GLU A 152 3.43 -4.33 19.19
N ARG A 153 3.85 -3.62 18.13
CA ARG A 153 4.01 -2.17 18.12
C ARG A 153 2.79 -1.52 17.48
N ARG A 154 2.32 -0.45 18.11
CA ARG A 154 1.13 0.29 17.69
C ARG A 154 1.37 1.78 17.77
N SER A 155 0.58 2.54 17.03
CA SER A 155 0.48 4.00 17.13
C SER A 155 -0.97 4.43 17.17
N VAL A 156 -1.18 5.65 17.64
CA VAL A 156 -2.42 6.37 17.41
C VAL A 156 -2.44 6.84 15.96
N GLU A 157 -3.51 6.54 15.24
CA GLU A 157 -3.77 6.98 13.86
C GLU A 157 -5.17 7.56 13.75
N GLY A 158 -5.38 8.51 12.85
CA GLY A 158 -6.65 9.20 12.69
C GLY A 158 -6.82 10.37 13.66
N PRO A 159 -7.94 11.09 13.59
CA PRO A 159 -9.06 10.88 12.65
C PRO A 159 -8.66 11.10 11.18
N PHE A 160 -9.46 10.59 10.25
CA PHE A 160 -9.18 10.66 8.80
C PHE A 160 -10.47 10.77 8.00
N GLY A 161 -10.50 11.59 6.94
CA GLY A 161 -11.65 11.66 6.02
C GLY A 161 -11.89 10.34 5.27
N GLU A 162 -12.97 9.63 5.59
CA GLU A 162 -13.28 8.32 5.02
C GLU A 162 -14.07 8.42 3.70
N PHE A 163 -14.08 7.32 2.93
CA PHE A 163 -14.85 7.19 1.69
C PHE A 163 -16.35 7.46 1.84
N THR A 164 -16.90 7.40 3.06
CA THR A 164 -18.30 7.67 3.38
C THR A 164 -18.68 9.16 3.34
N GLY A 165 -17.70 10.05 3.21
CA GLY A 165 -17.92 11.50 3.29
C GLY A 165 -17.83 12.08 4.70
N TYR A 166 -17.42 11.28 5.69
CA TYR A 166 -17.29 11.69 7.09
C TYR A 166 -15.91 11.38 7.64
N SER A 167 -15.47 12.13 8.64
CA SER A 167 -14.25 11.78 9.38
C SER A 167 -14.45 10.50 10.20
N GLY A 168 -13.62 9.50 9.92
CA GLY A 168 -13.48 8.32 10.76
C GLY A 168 -12.80 8.67 12.10
N PRO A 169 -13.02 7.85 13.14
CA PRO A 169 -12.44 8.10 14.45
C PRO A 169 -10.93 7.85 14.46
N GLN A 170 -10.28 8.37 15.49
CA GLN A 170 -8.95 7.94 15.89
C GLN A 170 -8.97 6.45 16.29
N ARG A 171 -7.91 5.72 15.95
CA ARG A 171 -7.75 4.27 16.18
C ARG A 171 -6.35 3.96 16.66
N ILE A 172 -6.22 2.79 17.29
CA ILE A 172 -4.91 2.16 17.51
C ILE A 172 -4.60 1.34 16.26
N SER A 173 -3.53 1.72 15.58
CA SER A 173 -3.10 1.18 14.28
C SER A 173 -1.70 0.59 14.40
N TRP A 174 -1.26 -0.16 13.38
CA TRP A 174 0.04 -0.82 13.39
C TRP A 174 1.15 0.16 13.05
N LEU A 175 2.26 0.08 13.78
CA LEU A 175 3.42 0.90 13.52
C LEU A 175 4.25 0.26 12.39
N VAL A 176 4.55 1.05 11.36
CA VAL A 176 5.43 0.66 10.27
C VAL A 176 6.72 1.45 10.40
N GLU A 177 7.86 0.77 10.32
CA GLU A 177 9.18 1.40 10.25
C GLU A 177 9.70 1.36 8.81
N ILE A 178 9.98 2.52 8.23
CA ILE A 178 10.52 2.67 6.87
C ILE A 178 12.04 2.49 6.91
N LYS A 179 12.54 1.62 6.05
CA LYS A 179 13.95 1.23 5.91
C LYS A 179 14.59 1.79 4.65
N ALA A 180 13.83 1.96 3.58
CA ALA A 180 14.32 2.58 2.37
C ALA A 180 13.22 3.38 1.66
N VAL A 181 13.65 4.41 0.93
CA VAL A 181 12.81 5.13 -0.02
C VAL A 181 13.51 5.08 -1.37
N THR A 182 12.79 4.67 -2.41
CA THR A 182 13.28 4.74 -3.80
C THR A 182 12.31 5.58 -4.63
N ALA A 183 12.84 6.31 -5.59
CA ALA A 183 12.03 7.18 -6.44
C ALA A 183 12.60 7.32 -7.85
N ARG A 184 11.68 7.50 -8.80
CA ARG A 184 11.97 8.01 -10.14
C ARG A 184 12.43 9.47 -10.04
N LYS A 185 13.42 9.85 -10.82
CA LYS A 185 13.85 11.25 -10.90
C LYS A 185 12.73 12.11 -11.50
N GLY A 186 12.28 13.11 -10.74
CA GLY A 186 11.13 13.94 -11.12
C GLY A 186 9.79 13.23 -10.98
N GLY A 187 9.73 12.14 -10.21
CA GLY A 187 8.52 11.37 -10.02
C GLY A 187 7.47 12.06 -9.13
N ALA A 188 6.23 11.59 -9.23
CA ALA A 188 5.09 12.17 -8.53
C ALA A 188 4.51 11.26 -7.45
N ILE A 189 4.21 11.83 -6.27
CA ILE A 189 3.38 11.16 -5.27
C ILE A 189 1.92 11.34 -5.65
N ILE A 190 1.24 10.24 -5.96
CA ILE A 190 -0.20 10.23 -6.21
C ILE A 190 -0.93 10.01 -4.89
N SER A 191 -1.72 11.01 -4.46
CA SER A 191 -2.60 10.92 -3.31
C SER A 191 -4.05 10.76 -3.76
N VAL A 192 -4.81 9.93 -3.05
CA VAL A 192 -6.24 9.69 -3.26
C VAL A 192 -7.00 10.31 -2.11
N PHE A 193 -7.93 11.20 -2.42
CA PHE A 193 -8.72 11.88 -1.40
C PHE A 193 -10.00 11.11 -1.14
N GLY A 194 -10.23 10.77 0.13
CA GLY A 194 -11.47 10.12 0.54
C GLY A 194 -12.69 10.95 0.15
N ALA A 195 -13.76 10.26 -0.23
CA ALA A 195 -15.05 10.86 -0.60
C ALA A 195 -15.04 11.75 -1.86
N HIS A 196 -14.05 11.61 -2.73
CA HIS A 196 -13.94 12.32 -4.00
C HIS A 196 -13.97 11.35 -5.20
N GLN A 197 -13.78 11.87 -6.42
CA GLN A 197 -13.91 11.11 -7.68
C GLN A 197 -12.90 9.97 -7.78
N GLU A 198 -11.79 10.06 -7.07
CA GLU A 198 -10.72 9.08 -7.00
C GLU A 198 -11.20 7.75 -6.39
N ASN A 199 -12.31 7.74 -5.65
CA ASN A 199 -12.96 6.50 -5.22
C ASN A 199 -13.36 5.59 -6.40
N LEU A 200 -13.41 6.11 -7.63
CA LEU A 200 -13.63 5.30 -8.84
C LEU A 200 -12.62 4.17 -9.00
N TYR A 201 -11.39 4.31 -8.50
CA TYR A 201 -10.40 3.22 -8.46
C TYR A 201 -10.91 1.99 -7.70
N ALA A 202 -11.77 2.20 -6.69
CA ALA A 202 -12.37 1.11 -5.92
C ALA A 202 -13.77 0.72 -6.44
N HIS A 203 -14.58 1.68 -6.90
CA HIS A 203 -15.94 1.38 -7.33
C HIS A 203 -15.98 0.50 -8.59
N MET A 204 -15.14 0.76 -9.58
CA MET A 204 -15.13 -0.03 -10.82
C MET A 204 -14.85 -1.53 -10.59
N PRO A 205 -13.78 -1.94 -9.89
CA PRO A 205 -13.53 -3.35 -9.66
C PRO A 205 -14.62 -4.01 -8.81
N ILE A 206 -15.12 -3.34 -7.77
CA ILE A 206 -16.23 -3.86 -6.96
C ILE A 206 -17.50 -4.09 -7.81
N GLN A 207 -17.82 -3.17 -8.71
CA GLN A 207 -18.96 -3.34 -9.63
C GLN A 207 -18.76 -4.51 -10.60
N ALA A 208 -17.54 -4.71 -11.11
CA ALA A 208 -17.20 -5.83 -11.96
C ALA A 208 -17.37 -7.17 -11.23
N ASP A 209 -16.93 -7.25 -9.98
CA ASP A 209 -17.07 -8.44 -9.12
C ASP A 209 -18.55 -8.75 -8.86
N ILE A 210 -19.35 -7.75 -8.46
CA ILE A 210 -20.79 -7.90 -8.26
C ILE A 210 -21.47 -8.38 -9.55
N PHE A 211 -21.15 -7.79 -10.69
CA PHE A 211 -21.72 -8.20 -11.97
C PHE A 211 -21.36 -9.64 -12.33
N HIS A 212 -20.10 -10.05 -12.09
CA HIS A 212 -19.65 -11.42 -12.32
C HIS A 212 -20.42 -12.42 -11.44
N ASP A 213 -20.57 -12.13 -10.16
CA ASP A 213 -21.30 -12.98 -9.22
C ASP A 213 -22.78 -13.12 -9.61
N LEU A 214 -23.43 -12.01 -9.98
CA LEU A 214 -24.81 -12.02 -10.46
C LEU A 214 -24.99 -12.89 -11.71
N LYS A 215 -24.04 -12.86 -12.64
CA LYS A 215 -24.07 -13.68 -13.86
C LYS A 215 -23.95 -15.18 -13.56
N ASN A 216 -23.31 -15.56 -12.45
CA ASN A 216 -23.12 -16.97 -12.09
C ASN A 216 -24.32 -17.58 -11.35
N ILE A 217 -25.28 -16.76 -10.90
CA ILE A 217 -26.51 -17.22 -10.21
C ILE A 217 -27.78 -17.10 -11.07
N MET A 218 -27.68 -16.54 -12.27
CA MET A 218 -28.75 -16.47 -13.29
C MET A 218 -28.55 -17.53 -14.35
#